data_AF-A0A7Y5XV88-F1
#
_entry.id   AF-A0A7Y5XV88-F1
#
_cell.length_a   1.000
_cell.length_b   1.000
_cell.length_c   1.000
_cell.angle_alpha   90.00
_cell.angle_beta   90.00
_cell.angle_gamma   90.00
#
_symmetry.space_group_name_H-M   'P 1'
#
loop_
_entity.id
_entity.type
_entity.pdbx_description
1 polymer ?
#
loop_
_entity_poly.entity_id
_entity_poly.type
_entity_poly.pdbx_seq_one_letter_code
_entity_poly.pdbx_strand_id
1 'polypeptide(L)'
;AVRLLRRDRERRALLLERARPGGDLSTVPEEEATAIAVEVARRLRRPAGAPFRSIHDHVPRWLANGRAPRFALDLYERLEKRADTLVHGDFHHQNVLRSDRGWLAIDPKPYLGEPEYDVPSFLWNPLPTRLRNVEARIVAFVAAGLDEERIRAWTVIRGAYLQPELADELHALV
;
A
#
# COMPACT_ATOMS: atom_id res chain seq x y z
N ALA A 1 1.77 -10.46 9.11
CA ALA A 1 0.30 -10.43 9.02
C ALA A 1 -0.32 -11.30 10.10
N VAL A 2 -1.57 -11.01 10.49
CA VAL A 2 -2.38 -11.89 11.34
C VAL A 2 -2.64 -13.23 10.65
N ARG A 3 -2.81 -14.29 11.44
CA ARG A 3 -3.11 -15.63 10.92
C ARG A 3 -4.60 -15.76 10.59
N LEU A 4 -4.90 -16.44 9.49
CA LEU A 4 -6.23 -16.95 9.21
C LEU A 4 -6.44 -18.24 10.01
N LEU A 5 -7.42 -18.25 10.92
CA LEU A 5 -7.73 -19.40 11.78
C LEU A 5 -8.80 -20.31 11.16
N ARG A 6 -9.81 -19.72 10.52
CA ARG A 6 -10.86 -20.44 9.79
C ARG A 6 -11.41 -19.57 8.66
N ARG A 7 -11.87 -20.21 7.58
CA ARG A 7 -12.61 -19.56 6.50
C ARG A 7 -13.92 -20.27 6.24
N ASP A 8 -14.96 -19.51 5.93
CA ASP A 8 -16.26 -20.00 5.47
C ASP A 8 -16.58 -19.32 4.14
N ARG A 9 -16.58 -20.09 3.05
CA ARG A 9 -16.76 -19.53 1.71
C ARG A 9 -18.22 -19.19 1.42
N GLU A 10 -19.16 -19.97 1.94
CA GLU A 10 -20.60 -19.75 1.74
C GLU A 10 -21.03 -18.48 2.44
N ARG A 11 -20.56 -18.27 3.68
CA ARG A 11 -20.84 -17.07 4.48
C ARG A 11 -19.93 -15.89 4.14
N ARG A 12 -18.93 -16.08 3.27
CA ARG A 12 -17.87 -15.08 2.96
C ARG A 12 -17.21 -14.52 4.22
N ALA A 13 -16.96 -15.38 5.21
CA ALA A 13 -16.44 -15.00 6.51
C ALA A 13 -15.02 -15.55 6.74
N LEU A 14 -14.19 -14.75 7.41
CA LEU A 14 -12.85 -15.11 7.85
C LEU A 14 -12.77 -14.96 9.37
N LEU A 15 -12.27 -15.98 10.06
CA LEU A 15 -11.87 -15.88 11.45
C LEU A 15 -10.37 -15.64 11.48
N LEU A 16 -9.98 -14.47 11.96
CA LEU A 16 -8.58 -14.05 12.04
C LEU A 16 -8.08 -14.11 13.48
N GLU A 17 -6.78 -14.31 13.64
CA GLU A 17 -6.07 -14.07 14.88
C GLU A 17 -6.30 -12.62 15.33
N ARG A 18 -6.67 -12.45 16.60
CA ARG A 18 -6.76 -11.13 17.21
C ARG A 18 -5.36 -10.66 17.61
N ALA A 19 -4.89 -9.56 17.01
CA ALA A 19 -3.69 -8.89 17.49
C ALA A 19 -3.94 -8.35 18.90
N ARG A 20 -3.12 -8.77 19.88
CA ARG A 20 -3.14 -8.27 21.26
C ARG A 20 -1.77 -7.64 21.55
N PRO A 21 -1.70 -6.36 21.98
CA PRO A 21 -2.81 -5.52 22.44
C PRO A 21 -3.69 -4.93 21.32
N GLY A 22 -3.22 -4.90 20.07
CA GLY A 22 -4.02 -4.49 18.91
C GLY A 22 -4.03 -2.99 18.60
N GLY A 23 -3.19 -2.18 19.27
CA GLY A 23 -2.99 -0.77 18.91
C GLY A 23 -2.34 -0.65 17.54
N ASP A 24 -2.81 0.29 16.74
CA ASP A 24 -2.31 0.52 15.39
C ASP A 24 -1.12 1.49 15.33
N LEU A 25 -0.47 1.55 14.17
CA LEU A 25 0.78 2.28 14.01
C LEU A 25 0.61 3.80 14.06
N SER A 26 -0.61 4.34 13.94
CA SER A 26 -0.87 5.79 13.96
C SER A 26 -0.60 6.43 15.32
N THR A 27 -0.51 5.63 16.39
CA THR A 27 -0.18 6.10 17.74
C THR A 27 1.31 6.05 18.05
N VAL A 28 2.14 5.61 17.10
CA VAL A 28 3.60 5.46 17.24
C VAL A 28 4.30 6.71 16.69
N PRO A 29 5.41 7.18 17.29
CA PRO A 29 6.19 8.27 16.73
C PRO A 29 6.61 8.01 15.26
N GLU A 30 6.55 9.04 14.43
CA GLU A 30 6.71 8.97 12.96
C GLU A 30 7.91 8.15 12.48
N GLU A 31 9.10 8.40 13.03
CA GLU A 31 10.33 7.71 12.63
C GLU A 31 10.26 6.21 12.94
N GLU A 32 9.76 5.86 14.13
CA GLU A 32 9.58 4.48 14.55
C GLU A 32 8.47 3.79 13.74
N ALA A 33 7.35 4.48 13.51
CA ALA A 33 6.25 4.02 12.66
C ALA A 33 6.74 3.69 11.24
N THR A 34 7.53 4.58 10.63
CA THR A 34 8.10 4.35 9.30
C THR A 34 9.04 3.14 9.28
N ALA A 35 9.94 3.02 10.27
CA ALA A 35 10.84 1.87 10.37
C ALA A 35 10.07 0.54 10.52
N ILE A 36 9.02 0.51 11.35
CA ILE A 36 8.14 -0.65 11.52
C ILE A 36 7.40 -0.97 10.22
N ALA A 37 6.87 0.05 9.53
CA ALA A 37 6.14 -0.15 8.29
C ALA A 37 7.03 -0.75 7.20
N VAL A 38 8.27 -0.27 7.06
CA VAL A 38 9.28 -0.84 6.16
C VAL A 38 9.55 -2.30 6.49
N GLU A 39 9.74 -2.63 7.78
CA GLU A 39 9.97 -4.01 8.22
C GLU A 39 8.77 -4.93 7.91
N VAL A 40 7.55 -4.46 8.18
CA VAL A 40 6.31 -5.21 7.91
C VAL A 40 6.13 -5.40 6.40
N ALA A 41 6.27 -4.35 5.60
CA ALA A 41 6.16 -4.43 4.14
C ALA A 41 7.17 -5.44 3.58
N ARG A 42 8.43 -5.41 4.04
CA ARG A 42 9.45 -6.39 3.65
C ARG A 42 9.07 -7.83 3.95
N ARG A 43 8.42 -8.09 5.09
CA ARG A 43 7.93 -9.43 5.46
C ARG A 43 6.72 -9.88 4.65
N LEU A 44 5.91 -8.95 4.14
CA LEU A 44 4.74 -9.24 3.32
C LEU A 44 5.12 -9.60 1.88
N ARG A 45 6.22 -9.03 1.36
CA ARG A 45 6.73 -9.31 0.01
C ARG A 45 6.91 -10.81 -0.22
N ARG A 46 6.12 -11.36 -1.12
CA ARG A 46 6.20 -12.77 -1.54
C ARG A 46 5.89 -12.89 -3.02
N PRO A 47 6.69 -13.66 -3.79
CA PRO A 47 6.31 -14.06 -5.13
C PRO A 47 4.95 -14.77 -5.10
N ALA A 48 4.08 -14.47 -6.07
CA ALA A 48 2.76 -15.05 -6.17
C ALA A 48 2.31 -15.18 -7.63
N GLY A 49 1.31 -16.03 -7.84
CA GLY A 49 0.66 -16.22 -9.13
C GLY A 49 -0.83 -16.48 -8.93
N ALA A 50 -1.41 -17.40 -9.70
CA ALA A 50 -2.79 -17.80 -9.52
C ALA A 50 -3.10 -18.20 -8.06
N PRO A 51 -4.31 -17.90 -7.53
CA PRO A 51 -5.49 -17.36 -8.22
C PRO A 51 -5.65 -15.83 -8.13
N PHE A 52 -4.61 -15.09 -7.78
CA PHE A 52 -4.71 -13.64 -7.60
C PHE A 52 -4.82 -12.91 -8.95
N ARG A 53 -5.65 -11.86 -9.00
CA ARG A 53 -5.77 -10.98 -10.18
C ARG A 53 -4.66 -9.95 -10.18
N SER A 54 -4.31 -9.40 -11.34
CA SER A 54 -3.32 -8.34 -11.42
C SER A 54 -3.91 -6.99 -11.01
N ILE A 55 -3.12 -6.12 -10.39
CA ILE A 55 -3.44 -4.69 -10.24
C ILE A 55 -3.73 -4.05 -11.60
N HIS A 56 -3.08 -4.55 -12.67
CA HIS A 56 -3.21 -4.01 -14.02
C HIS A 56 -4.57 -4.27 -14.67
N ASP A 57 -5.35 -5.22 -14.15
CA ASP A 57 -6.73 -5.46 -14.57
C ASP A 57 -7.70 -4.36 -14.07
N HIS A 58 -7.29 -3.57 -13.06
CA HIS A 58 -8.16 -2.63 -12.37
C HIS A 58 -7.72 -1.17 -12.50
N VAL A 59 -6.41 -0.91 -12.47
CA VAL A 59 -5.87 0.47 -12.51
C VAL A 59 -6.39 1.29 -13.71
N PRO A 60 -6.40 0.78 -14.96
CA PRO A 60 -6.94 1.54 -16.10
C PRO A 60 -8.39 1.98 -15.88
N ARG A 61 -9.22 1.07 -15.35
CA ARG A 61 -10.64 1.35 -15.06
C ARG A 61 -10.79 2.39 -13.96
N TRP A 62 -9.95 2.35 -12.93
CA TRP A 62 -9.98 3.36 -11.86
C TRP A 62 -9.64 4.75 -12.38
N LEU A 63 -8.61 4.86 -13.22
CA LEU A 63 -8.20 6.14 -13.82
C LEU A 63 -9.24 6.65 -14.83
N ALA A 64 -9.86 5.75 -15.60
CA ALA A 64 -10.86 6.10 -16.62
C ALA A 64 -12.22 6.56 -16.06
N ASN A 65 -12.50 6.37 -14.76
CA ASN A 65 -13.77 6.76 -14.12
C ASN A 65 -13.96 8.29 -13.98
N GLY A 66 -13.20 9.11 -14.72
CA GLY A 66 -13.44 10.54 -14.91
C GLY A 66 -13.01 11.46 -13.77
N ARG A 67 -12.31 10.93 -12.76
CA ARG A 67 -11.83 11.72 -11.61
C ARG A 67 -10.32 11.95 -11.59
N ALA A 68 -9.56 11.06 -12.21
CA ALA A 68 -8.10 11.17 -12.27
C ALA A 68 -7.69 12.09 -13.44
N PRO A 69 -6.73 13.01 -13.23
CA PRO A 69 -6.15 13.77 -14.32
C PRO A 69 -5.46 12.89 -15.37
N ARG A 70 -5.38 13.39 -16.62
CA ARG A 70 -4.82 12.65 -17.76
C ARG A 70 -3.36 12.22 -17.53
N PHE A 71 -2.57 13.03 -16.84
CA PHE A 71 -1.16 12.71 -16.55
C PHE A 71 -0.99 11.39 -15.79
N ALA A 72 -1.96 11.00 -14.95
CA ALA A 72 -1.87 9.75 -14.19
C ALA A 72 -2.06 8.53 -15.10
N LEU A 73 -2.92 8.66 -16.12
CA LEU A 73 -3.08 7.64 -17.16
C LEU A 73 -1.82 7.56 -18.03
N ASP A 74 -1.28 8.70 -18.47
CA ASP A 74 -0.07 8.73 -19.31
C ASP A 74 1.17 8.19 -18.57
N LEU A 75 1.27 8.46 -17.26
CA LEU A 75 2.31 7.88 -16.41
C LEU A 75 2.11 6.37 -16.24
N TYR A 76 0.88 5.93 -16.02
CA TYR A 76 0.58 4.50 -15.97
C TYR A 76 0.94 3.84 -17.30
N GLU A 77 0.55 4.37 -18.46
CA GLU A 77 0.82 3.76 -19.77
C GLU A 77 2.33 3.56 -20.05
N ARG A 78 3.18 4.48 -19.57
CA ARG A 78 4.65 4.40 -19.72
C ARG A 78 5.31 3.41 -18.76
N LEU A 79 4.68 3.12 -17.61
CA LEU A 79 5.27 2.26 -16.58
C LEU A 79 5.27 0.79 -17.02
N GLU A 80 6.45 0.16 -17.03
CA GLU A 80 6.61 -1.29 -17.20
C GLU A 80 5.74 -2.06 -16.18
N LYS A 81 4.96 -3.03 -16.67
CA LYS A 81 4.00 -3.80 -15.87
C LYS A 81 4.69 -4.96 -15.16
N ARG A 82 4.61 -4.97 -13.82
CA ARG A 82 5.14 -6.02 -12.95
C ARG A 82 4.00 -6.60 -12.13
N ALA A 83 3.85 -7.93 -12.15
CA ALA A 83 2.75 -8.63 -11.50
C ALA A 83 3.16 -10.02 -10.98
N ASP A 84 4.35 -10.09 -10.38
CA ASP A 84 4.93 -11.32 -9.84
C ASP A 84 4.91 -11.38 -8.31
N THR A 85 4.50 -10.29 -7.65
CA THR A 85 4.54 -10.14 -6.20
C THR A 85 3.15 -9.92 -5.64
N LEU A 86 2.83 -10.56 -4.50
CA LEU A 86 1.60 -10.30 -3.76
C LEU A 86 1.69 -8.95 -3.05
N VAL A 87 0.74 -8.06 -3.34
CA VAL A 87 0.61 -6.76 -2.65
C VAL A 87 -0.50 -6.81 -1.60
N HIS A 88 -0.36 -6.01 -0.55
CA HIS A 88 -1.38 -5.79 0.46
C HIS A 88 -2.59 -5.06 -0.12
N GLY A 89 -2.39 -4.11 -1.03
CA GLY A 89 -3.41 -3.29 -1.67
C GLY A 89 -3.96 -2.13 -0.83
N ASP A 90 -3.72 -2.15 0.48
CA ASP A 90 -4.20 -1.13 1.42
C ASP A 90 -3.27 -0.95 2.62
N PHE A 91 -1.98 -0.82 2.35
CA PHE A 91 -0.96 -0.76 3.39
C PHE A 91 -0.85 0.66 3.97
N HIS A 92 -1.35 0.85 5.20
CA HIS A 92 -1.25 2.11 5.93
C HIS A 92 -1.22 1.86 7.45
N HIS A 93 -0.98 2.92 8.23
CA HIS A 93 -0.79 2.88 9.69
C HIS A 93 -1.84 2.04 10.44
N GLN A 94 -3.12 2.24 10.12
CA GLN A 94 -4.23 1.57 10.82
C GLN A 94 -4.34 0.07 10.48
N ASN A 95 -3.73 -0.36 9.37
CA ASN A 95 -3.68 -1.75 8.96
C ASN A 95 -2.42 -2.47 9.45
N VAL A 96 -1.63 -1.85 10.33
CA VAL A 96 -0.46 -2.45 10.98
C VAL A 96 -0.66 -2.40 12.49
N LEU A 97 -0.91 -3.56 13.10
CA LEU A 97 -1.28 -3.68 14.52
C LEU A 97 -0.15 -4.29 15.35
N ARG A 98 0.00 -3.79 16.57
CA ARG A 98 0.90 -4.35 17.58
C ARG A 98 0.36 -5.69 18.08
N SER A 99 1.22 -6.70 18.13
CA SER A 99 0.91 -7.99 18.74
C SER A 99 2.05 -8.52 19.61
N ASP A 100 1.76 -9.54 20.41
CA ASP A 100 2.78 -10.34 21.13
C ASP A 100 3.82 -10.99 20.19
N ARG A 101 3.52 -11.11 18.90
CA ARG A 101 4.45 -11.63 17.86
C ARG A 101 5.14 -10.51 17.06
N GLY A 102 5.10 -9.29 17.55
CA GLY A 102 5.55 -8.09 16.84
C GLY A 102 4.44 -7.44 16.01
N TRP A 103 4.81 -6.54 15.10
CA TRP A 103 3.86 -5.80 14.27
C TRP A 103 3.31 -6.64 13.12
N LEU A 104 1.98 -6.66 12.98
CA LEU A 104 1.26 -7.52 12.04
C LEU A 104 0.32 -6.71 11.15
N ALA A 105 0.41 -6.91 9.84
CA ALA A 105 -0.58 -6.38 8.91
C ALA A 105 -1.95 -7.10 8.99
N ILE A 106 -3.02 -6.36 8.74
CA ILE A 106 -4.42 -6.80 8.67
C ILE A 106 -5.12 -6.22 7.43
N ASP A 107 -6.30 -6.76 7.11
CA ASP A 107 -7.17 -6.26 6.03
C ASP A 107 -6.53 -6.11 4.64
N PRO A 108 -5.86 -7.16 4.10
CA PRO A 108 -5.32 -7.08 2.75
C PRO A 108 -6.45 -7.10 1.69
N LYS A 109 -6.22 -6.35 0.63
CA LYS A 109 -6.92 -6.39 -0.66
C LYS A 109 -5.96 -7.00 -1.70
N PRO A 110 -5.76 -8.33 -1.69
CA PRO A 110 -4.62 -8.94 -2.37
C PRO A 110 -4.75 -8.90 -3.90
N TYR A 111 -3.66 -8.48 -4.55
CA TYR A 111 -3.48 -8.52 -6.00
C TYR A 111 -2.05 -8.96 -6.33
N LEU A 112 -1.84 -9.40 -7.58
CA LEU A 112 -0.51 -9.49 -8.17
C LEU A 112 -0.09 -8.12 -8.66
N GLY A 113 1.11 -7.70 -8.28
CA GLY A 113 1.68 -6.41 -8.63
C GLY A 113 3.16 -6.40 -8.30
N GLU A 114 3.58 -5.32 -7.66
CA GLU A 114 4.96 -5.03 -7.28
C GLU A 114 5.00 -4.36 -5.89
N PRO A 115 6.12 -4.45 -5.16
CA PRO A 115 6.24 -3.88 -3.81
C PRO A 115 5.85 -2.41 -3.68
N GLU A 116 6.23 -1.59 -4.66
CA GLU A 116 6.06 -0.14 -4.65
C GLU A 116 4.59 0.27 -4.69
N TYR A 117 3.71 -0.59 -5.21
CA TYR A 117 2.27 -0.35 -5.26
C TYR A 117 1.65 -0.14 -3.87
N ASP A 118 2.21 -0.71 -2.81
CA ASP A 118 1.69 -0.60 -1.44
C ASP A 118 2.10 0.69 -0.72
N VAL A 119 3.20 1.31 -1.13
CA VAL A 119 3.79 2.48 -0.44
C VAL A 119 2.89 3.72 -0.44
N PRO A 120 2.20 4.09 -1.53
CA PRO A 120 1.45 5.36 -1.60
C PRO A 120 0.45 5.57 -0.46
N SER A 121 -0.32 4.53 -0.10
CA SER A 121 -1.28 4.59 1.00
C SER A 121 -0.62 4.97 2.33
N PHE A 122 0.64 4.62 2.54
CA PHE A 122 1.40 5.00 3.73
C PHE A 122 1.87 6.46 3.67
N LEU A 123 2.21 6.99 2.48
CA LEU A 123 2.75 8.35 2.31
C LEU A 123 1.74 9.46 2.65
N TRP A 124 0.46 9.29 2.35
CA TRP A 124 -0.59 10.28 2.68
C TRP A 124 -1.40 9.96 3.94
N ASN A 125 -1.04 8.90 4.68
CA ASN A 125 -1.60 8.58 6.00
C ASN A 125 -0.60 8.90 7.14
N PRO A 126 -1.03 8.94 8.41
CA PRO A 126 -2.40 8.84 8.89
C PRO A 126 -3.20 10.14 8.64
N LEU A 127 -4.52 10.01 8.48
CA LEU A 127 -5.42 11.17 8.46
C LEU A 127 -5.53 11.78 9.87
N PRO A 128 -5.62 13.13 10.02
CA PRO A 128 -5.73 14.14 8.97
C PRO A 128 -4.38 14.71 8.47
N THR A 129 -3.23 14.22 8.97
CA THR A 129 -1.89 14.74 8.67
C THR A 129 -1.35 14.28 7.31
N ARG A 130 -2.10 14.55 6.24
CA ARG A 130 -1.76 14.15 4.86
C ARG A 130 -0.43 14.76 4.42
N LEU A 131 0.33 13.97 3.65
CA LEU A 131 1.58 14.36 2.96
C LEU A 131 2.70 14.94 3.82
N ARG A 132 2.69 14.69 5.14
CA ARG A 132 3.85 14.99 5.98
C ARG A 132 4.92 13.91 5.81
N ASN A 133 6.19 14.33 5.82
CA ASN A 133 7.35 13.44 5.80
C ASN A 133 7.42 12.51 4.57
N VAL A 134 6.75 12.86 3.46
CA VAL A 134 6.70 12.04 2.24
C VAL A 134 8.11 11.64 1.78
N GLU A 135 9.01 12.61 1.65
CA GLU A 135 10.39 12.37 1.21
C GLU A 135 11.15 11.46 2.19
N ALA A 136 11.05 11.69 3.50
CA ALA A 136 11.70 10.84 4.50
C ALA A 136 11.18 9.39 4.46
N ARG A 137 9.87 9.21 4.23
CA ARG A 137 9.25 7.88 4.07
C ARG A 137 9.72 7.21 2.78
N ILE A 138 9.76 7.92 1.66
CA ILE A 138 10.30 7.40 0.39
C ILE A 138 11.74 6.93 0.59
N VAL A 139 12.61 7.76 1.18
CA VAL A 139 14.00 7.40 1.49
C VAL A 139 14.08 6.12 2.33
N ALA A 140 13.22 5.96 3.34
CA ALA A 140 13.20 4.76 4.18
C ALA A 140 12.81 3.48 3.39
N PHE A 141 11.85 3.57 2.48
CA PHE A 141 11.47 2.44 1.62
C PHE A 141 12.53 2.12 0.56
N VAL A 142 13.17 3.15 -0.02
CA VAL A 142 14.30 3.01 -0.95
C VAL A 142 15.49 2.33 -0.27
N ALA A 143 15.82 2.73 0.96
CA ALA A 143 16.86 2.08 1.76
C ALA A 143 16.56 0.59 2.04
N ALA A 144 15.30 0.16 1.93
CA ALA A 144 14.87 -1.22 2.03
C ALA A 144 14.79 -1.97 0.68
N GLY A 145 15.34 -1.38 -0.37
CA GLY A 145 15.51 -1.96 -1.70
C GLY A 145 14.33 -1.78 -2.64
N LEU A 146 13.44 -0.81 -2.39
CA LEU A 146 12.42 -0.42 -3.37
C LEU A 146 12.98 0.60 -4.35
N ASP A 147 12.36 0.65 -5.52
CA ASP A 147 12.68 1.60 -6.58
C ASP A 147 12.00 2.96 -6.34
N GLU A 148 12.79 4.02 -6.23
CA GLU A 148 12.28 5.37 -5.94
C GLU A 148 11.34 5.90 -7.03
N GLU A 149 11.72 5.74 -8.30
CA GLU A 149 10.94 6.19 -9.45
C GLU A 149 9.58 5.50 -9.46
N ARG A 150 9.55 4.20 -9.15
CA ARG A 150 8.31 3.43 -9.09
C ARG A 150 7.45 3.80 -7.87
N ILE A 151 8.05 4.08 -6.71
CA ILE A 151 7.30 4.62 -5.56
C ILE A 151 6.60 5.93 -5.95
N ARG A 152 7.33 6.86 -6.55
CA ARG A 152 6.79 8.17 -6.98
C ARG A 152 5.71 7.99 -8.04
N ALA A 153 5.95 7.14 -9.05
CA ALA A 153 4.98 6.85 -10.09
C ALA A 153 3.67 6.27 -9.54
N TRP A 154 3.76 5.26 -8.66
CA TRP A 154 2.57 4.70 -8.01
C TRP A 154 1.89 5.67 -7.07
N THR A 155 2.63 6.60 -6.48
CA THR A 155 2.07 7.67 -5.64
C THR A 155 1.16 8.57 -6.46
N VAL A 156 1.59 8.99 -7.65
CA VAL A 156 0.75 9.76 -8.58
C VAL A 156 -0.42 8.92 -9.09
N ILE A 157 -0.17 7.71 -9.59
CA ILE A 157 -1.20 6.85 -10.21
C ILE A 157 -2.32 6.50 -9.22
N ARG A 158 -1.98 6.04 -8.01
CA ARG A 158 -2.97 5.69 -7.00
C ARG A 158 -3.60 6.92 -6.36
N GLY A 159 -2.79 7.95 -6.14
CA GLY A 159 -3.21 9.22 -5.54
C GLY A 159 -4.26 9.95 -6.37
N ALA A 160 -4.06 10.05 -7.68
CA ALA A 160 -5.01 10.69 -8.60
C ALA A 160 -6.42 10.07 -8.57
N TYR A 161 -6.54 8.79 -8.20
CA TYR A 161 -7.81 8.10 -8.04
C TYR A 161 -8.37 8.16 -6.60
N LEU A 162 -7.51 7.96 -5.59
CA LEU A 162 -7.94 7.85 -4.19
C LEU A 162 -8.05 9.20 -3.48
N GLN A 163 -7.31 10.20 -3.94
CA GLN A 163 -7.20 11.55 -3.40
C GLN A 163 -7.19 12.55 -4.58
N PRO A 164 -8.23 12.60 -5.42
CA PRO A 164 -8.27 13.47 -6.59
C PRO A 164 -8.05 14.95 -6.22
N GLU A 165 -8.41 15.35 -4.99
CA GLU A 165 -8.17 16.69 -4.47
C GLU A 165 -6.69 17.03 -4.25
N LEU A 166 -5.79 16.04 -4.18
CA LEU A 166 -4.34 16.23 -4.02
C LEU A 166 -3.56 15.91 -5.30
N ALA A 167 -4.24 15.66 -6.41
CA ALA A 167 -3.59 15.11 -7.60
C ALA A 167 -2.43 15.97 -8.12
N ASP A 168 -2.55 17.31 -8.06
CA ASP A 168 -1.50 18.24 -8.48
C ASP A 168 -0.30 18.25 -7.52
N GLU A 169 -0.54 18.22 -6.20
CA GLU A 169 0.53 18.11 -5.18
C GLU A 169 1.30 16.79 -5.33
N LEU A 170 0.59 15.70 -5.61
CA LEU A 170 1.19 14.39 -5.83
C LEU A 170 1.96 14.34 -7.15
N HIS A 171 1.47 15.02 -8.19
CA HIS A 171 2.16 15.10 -9.48
C HIS A 171 3.51 15.82 -9.39
N ALA A 172 3.69 16.74 -8.44
CA ALA A 172 5.00 17.38 -8.19
C ALA A 172 6.08 16.42 -7.66
N LEU A 173 5.74 15.16 -7.34
CA LEU A 173 6.68 14.14 -6.89
C LEU A 173 7.38 13.39 -8.03
N VAL A 174 6.97 13.58 -9.29
CA VAL A 174 7.53 12.91 -10.49
C VAL A 174 8.11 13.89 -11.49
#